data_AF-A0A2P4SHJ9-F1
#
_entry.id   AF-A0A2P4SHJ9-F1
#
_cell.length_a   1.000
_cell.length_b   1.000
_cell.length_c   1.000
_cell.angle_alpha   90.00
_cell.angle_beta   90.00
_cell.angle_gamma   90.00
#
_symmetry.space_group_name_H-M   'P 1'
#
loop_
_entity.id
_entity.type
_entity.pdbx_description
1 polymer ?
#
loop_
_entity_poly.entity_id
_entity_poly.type
_entity_poly.pdbx_seq_one_letter_code
_entity_poly.pdbx_strand_id
1 'polypeptide(L)'
;MIQCIVCEDWFHGRHLGAVPPDSGDFHEMVCQACMNHCHFLWAYASQFAVPPLTKANSLEDEGVVLNVEETEEQKKEVKKESRAEHQEIKEENQTEQINEPSTSSGSACPEKMYAELEVQFLTDECDTVLAYENKGTSDQETDRRDPLMDTLNSMNRVQQVELICEYNDLKTELTDYLRRFADEGT
;
A
#
# COMPACT_ATOMS: atom_id res chain seq x y z
N MET A 1 6.40 -14.91 -11.41
CA MET A 1 5.59 -14.17 -12.40
C MET A 1 5.70 -12.70 -12.02
N ILE A 2 5.66 -11.77 -12.97
CA ILE A 2 5.72 -10.33 -12.73
C ILE A 2 4.55 -9.70 -13.46
N GLN A 3 3.78 -8.85 -12.79
CA GLN A 3 2.60 -8.19 -13.37
C GLN A 3 3.01 -6.85 -14.01
N CYS A 4 2.39 -6.50 -15.14
CA CYS A 4 2.51 -5.15 -15.69
C CYS A 4 1.46 -4.22 -15.10
N ILE A 5 1.86 -3.09 -14.52
CA ILE A 5 0.91 -2.14 -13.90
C ILE A 5 0.03 -1.37 -14.90
N VAL A 6 0.38 -1.37 -16.19
CA VAL A 6 -0.36 -0.61 -17.22
C VAL A 6 -1.40 -1.48 -17.92
N CYS A 7 -1.06 -2.72 -18.30
CA CYS A 7 -1.98 -3.63 -18.99
C CYS A 7 -2.52 -4.75 -18.09
N GLU A 8 -2.11 -4.80 -16.82
CA GLU A 8 -2.48 -5.82 -15.83
C GLU A 8 -2.12 -7.28 -16.20
N ASP A 9 -1.41 -7.49 -17.31
CA ASP A 9 -0.97 -8.81 -17.77
C ASP A 9 0.17 -9.39 -16.93
N TRP A 10 0.22 -10.73 -16.86
CA TRP A 10 1.21 -11.49 -16.09
C TRP A 10 2.27 -12.12 -16.99
N PHE A 11 3.54 -11.87 -16.66
CA PHE A 11 4.68 -12.34 -17.43
C PHE A 11 5.57 -13.31 -16.64
N HIS A 12 6.12 -14.29 -17.35
CA HIS A 12 7.18 -15.15 -16.82
C HIS A 12 8.51 -14.40 -16.89
N GLY A 13 9.20 -14.20 -15.76
CA GLY A 13 10.48 -13.48 -15.72
C GLY A 13 11.52 -13.96 -16.74
N ARG A 14 11.58 -15.28 -16.98
CA ARG A 14 12.49 -15.90 -17.96
C ARG A 14 12.24 -15.51 -19.42
N HIS A 15 11.05 -15.03 -19.76
CA HIS A 15 10.65 -14.67 -21.12
C HIS A 15 10.63 -13.16 -21.36
N LEU A 16 11.11 -12.36 -20.41
CA LEU A 16 11.11 -10.89 -20.52
C LEU A 16 12.21 -10.33 -21.42
N GLY A 17 13.18 -11.15 -21.83
CA GLY A 17 14.34 -10.68 -22.61
C GLY A 17 15.34 -9.82 -21.81
N ALA A 18 15.02 -9.52 -20.55
CA ALA A 18 15.90 -8.95 -19.54
C ALA A 18 15.92 -9.87 -18.32
N VAL A 19 17.00 -9.84 -17.55
CA VAL A 19 17.10 -10.55 -16.27
C VAL A 19 16.68 -9.57 -15.18
N PRO A 20 15.51 -9.74 -14.55
CA PRO A 20 15.18 -8.98 -13.34
C PRO A 20 16.28 -9.23 -12.29
N PRO A 21 16.64 -8.25 -11.45
CA PRO A 21 17.66 -8.48 -10.44
C PRO A 21 17.27 -9.61 -9.50
N ASP A 22 18.28 -10.37 -9.08
CA ASP A 22 18.12 -11.60 -8.32
C ASP A 22 17.61 -11.37 -6.88
N SER A 23 17.40 -10.10 -6.45
CA SER A 23 16.84 -9.79 -5.13
C SER A 23 15.42 -10.32 -4.94
N GLY A 24 14.72 -10.70 -6.02
CA GLY A 24 13.43 -11.40 -5.94
C GLY A 24 12.25 -10.55 -5.47
N ASP A 25 12.48 -9.27 -5.18
CA ASP A 25 11.48 -8.36 -4.59
C ASP A 25 10.60 -7.66 -5.64
N PHE A 26 10.82 -7.91 -6.93
CA PHE A 26 10.04 -7.28 -8.01
C PHE A 26 8.78 -8.09 -8.31
N HIS A 27 7.66 -7.58 -7.84
CA HIS A 27 6.34 -8.16 -8.10
C HIS A 27 5.66 -7.49 -9.32
N GLU A 28 6.11 -6.29 -9.67
CA GLU A 28 5.50 -5.41 -10.66
C GLU A 28 6.54 -4.80 -11.61
N MET A 29 6.10 -4.42 -12.82
CA MET A 29 6.91 -3.71 -13.83
C MET A 29 6.03 -2.93 -14.81
N VAL A 30 6.66 -2.17 -15.72
CA VAL A 30 6.02 -1.73 -16.98
C VAL A 30 6.60 -2.56 -18.12
N CYS A 31 5.76 -3.30 -18.84
CA CYS A 31 6.23 -4.15 -19.94
C CYS A 31 6.70 -3.30 -21.14
N GLN A 32 7.52 -3.89 -22.01
CA GLN A 32 8.04 -3.20 -23.20
C GLN A 32 6.93 -2.65 -24.12
N ALA A 33 5.82 -3.39 -24.28
CA ALA A 33 4.70 -2.93 -25.08
C ALA A 33 4.08 -1.65 -24.50
N CYS A 34 3.86 -1.60 -23.19
CA CYS A 34 3.34 -0.43 -22.49
C CYS A 34 4.32 0.74 -22.47
N MET A 35 5.64 0.50 -22.33
CA MET A 35 6.64 1.58 -22.48
C MET A 35 6.65 2.19 -23.88
N ASN A 36 6.37 1.40 -24.92
CA ASN A 36 6.28 1.89 -26.29
C ASN A 36 4.94 2.58 -26.58
N HIS A 37 3.84 2.13 -25.98
CA HIS A 37 2.53 2.76 -26.11
C HIS A 37 2.49 4.09 -25.34
N CYS A 38 2.94 4.08 -24.08
CA CYS A 38 2.98 5.23 -23.19
C CYS A 38 4.36 5.89 -23.22
N HIS A 39 4.71 6.55 -24.34
CA HIS A 39 6.04 7.12 -24.54
C HIS A 39 6.49 8.12 -23.45
N PHE A 40 5.55 8.80 -22.79
CA PHE A 40 5.87 9.71 -21.69
C PHE A 40 6.57 9.03 -20.52
N LEU A 41 6.37 7.72 -20.33
CA LEU A 41 7.01 6.94 -19.25
C LEU A 41 8.54 6.88 -19.40
N TRP A 42 9.09 7.07 -20.61
CA TRP A 42 10.54 7.10 -20.82
C TRP A 42 11.23 8.27 -20.12
N ALA A 43 10.51 9.38 -19.84
CA ALA A 43 11.05 10.49 -19.07
C ALA A 43 11.42 10.08 -17.63
N TYR A 44 10.80 9.01 -17.12
CA TYR A 44 11.00 8.47 -15.78
C TYR A 44 12.03 7.33 -15.73
N ALA A 45 12.43 6.80 -16.89
CA ALA A 45 13.32 5.65 -16.95
C ALA A 45 14.69 5.89 -16.28
N SER A 46 15.22 7.12 -16.32
CA SER A 46 16.50 7.43 -15.68
C SER A 46 16.49 7.31 -14.15
N GLN A 47 15.32 7.44 -13.52
CA GLN A 47 15.17 7.43 -12.06
C GLN A 47 14.73 6.06 -11.53
N PHE A 48 13.87 5.37 -12.28
CA PHE A 48 13.18 4.17 -11.79
C PHE A 48 13.56 2.90 -12.55
N ALA A 49 14.16 2.99 -13.75
CA ALA A 49 14.52 1.78 -14.47
C ALA A 49 15.71 1.10 -13.79
N VAL A 50 15.57 -0.20 -13.58
CA VAL A 50 16.66 -1.04 -13.15
C VAL A 50 17.67 -1.18 -14.31
N PRO A 51 18.96 -0.86 -14.10
CA PRO A 51 19.98 -1.07 -15.13
C PRO A 51 20.04 -2.53 -15.58
N PRO A 52 20.25 -2.81 -16.89
CA PRO A 52 20.37 -4.18 -17.36
C PRO A 52 21.55 -4.89 -16.70
N LEU A 53 21.29 -5.96 -15.95
CA LEU A 53 22.32 -6.94 -15.58
C LEU A 53 22.68 -7.73 -16.84
N THR A 54 23.72 -7.28 -17.55
CA THR A 54 24.33 -8.09 -18.59
C THR A 54 25.06 -9.24 -17.90
N LYS A 55 24.53 -10.47 -18.03
CA LYS A 55 25.30 -11.69 -17.70
C LYS A 55 26.44 -11.83 -18.71
N ALA A 56 27.54 -11.12 -18.48
CA ALA A 56 28.84 -11.44 -19.03
C ALA A 56 29.57 -12.35 -18.03
N ASN A 57 30.05 -13.50 -18.51
CA ASN A 57 30.96 -14.32 -17.72
C ASN A 57 32.33 -13.63 -17.64
N SER A 58 32.91 -13.68 -16.43
CA SER A 58 34.28 -13.33 -16.00
C SER A 58 34.59 -11.85 -15.72
N LEU A 59 34.99 -11.62 -14.45
CA LEU A 59 36.08 -10.78 -13.90
C LEU A 59 36.55 -9.65 -14.84
N GLU A 60 36.58 -8.37 -14.45
CA GLU A 60 37.46 -7.80 -13.40
C GLU A 60 36.85 -6.53 -12.76
N ASP A 61 37.39 -6.25 -11.59
CA ASP A 61 37.30 -5.08 -10.71
C ASP A 61 37.52 -3.72 -11.42
N GLU A 62 36.87 -2.68 -10.90
CA GLU A 62 37.42 -1.34 -10.57
C GLU A 62 36.26 -0.36 -10.33
N GLY A 63 36.32 0.30 -9.18
CA GLY A 63 35.17 0.90 -8.49
C GLY A 63 34.87 2.36 -8.79
N VAL A 64 33.78 2.83 -8.21
CA VAL A 64 33.59 4.25 -7.88
C VAL A 64 32.97 4.36 -6.48
N VAL A 65 33.66 5.17 -5.69
CA VAL A 65 33.59 5.38 -4.24
C VAL A 65 32.33 6.18 -3.87
N LEU A 66 31.51 5.68 -2.94
CA LEU A 66 30.55 6.49 -2.20
C LEU A 66 31.17 6.82 -0.84
N ASN A 67 31.56 8.08 -0.69
CA ASN A 67 32.00 8.68 0.56
C ASN A 67 30.80 8.80 1.49
N VAL A 68 30.75 7.98 2.54
CA VAL A 68 29.87 8.19 3.69
C VAL A 68 30.77 8.62 4.85
N GLU A 69 30.70 9.90 5.22
CA GLU A 69 31.26 10.37 6.48
C GLU A 69 30.30 9.93 7.60
N GLU A 70 30.66 8.85 8.29
CA GLU A 70 30.14 8.56 9.63
C GLU A 70 30.78 9.53 10.62
N THR A 71 29.99 10.07 11.54
CA THR A 71 30.50 10.62 12.79
C THR A 71 29.56 10.22 13.92
N GLU A 72 29.91 9.13 14.60
CA GLU A 72 29.59 8.88 16.01
C GLU A 72 30.33 9.96 16.86
N GLU A 73 29.91 10.45 18.03
CA GLU A 73 29.26 9.84 19.18
C GLU A 73 29.07 10.99 20.21
N GLN A 74 28.04 10.96 21.07
CA GLN A 74 28.17 11.12 22.55
C GLN A 74 26.82 11.32 23.29
N LYS A 75 26.68 10.53 24.36
CA LYS A 75 25.55 10.39 25.30
C LYS A 75 25.50 11.50 26.36
N LYS A 76 24.29 11.84 26.86
CA LYS A 76 24.01 12.13 28.30
C LYS A 76 22.53 12.18 28.69
N GLU A 77 22.16 11.26 29.60
CA GLU A 77 21.27 11.29 30.78
C GLU A 77 19.89 12.01 30.85
N VAL A 78 18.82 11.20 30.93
CA VAL A 78 17.84 10.94 32.05
C VAL A 78 16.96 12.07 32.69
N LYS A 79 15.61 11.83 32.63
CA LYS A 79 14.48 11.95 33.63
C LYS A 79 13.39 13.07 33.55
N LYS A 80 12.14 12.55 33.38
CA LYS A 80 10.86 12.75 34.11
C LYS A 80 9.92 13.98 33.92
N GLU A 81 8.67 13.63 33.60
CA GLU A 81 7.34 14.10 34.06
C GLU A 81 6.89 15.57 33.85
N SER A 82 5.81 15.77 33.06
CA SER A 82 4.48 16.27 33.49
C SER A 82 3.64 16.81 32.32
N ARG A 83 2.37 17.14 32.60
CA ARG A 83 1.17 17.13 31.74
C ARG A 83 0.66 18.55 31.42
N ALA A 84 0.07 18.69 30.21
CA ALA A 84 -0.90 19.72 29.71
C ALA A 84 -0.36 21.17 29.51
N GLU A 85 -0.74 21.99 28.52
CA GLU A 85 -1.96 22.15 27.70
C GLU A 85 -1.65 22.72 26.27
N HIS A 86 -2.69 22.77 25.44
CA HIS A 86 -2.84 23.30 24.08
C HIS A 86 -2.07 24.60 23.73
N GLN A 87 -1.58 24.72 22.48
CA GLN A 87 -2.18 25.61 21.46
C GLN A 87 -1.49 25.56 20.09
N GLU A 88 -2.36 25.51 19.07
CA GLU A 88 -2.23 25.97 17.69
C GLU A 88 -1.31 25.26 16.67
N ILE A 89 -2.03 24.58 15.77
CA ILE A 89 -1.64 24.00 14.50
C ILE A 89 -1.15 25.11 13.55
N LYS A 90 0.08 24.96 13.05
CA LYS A 90 0.45 25.41 11.71
C LYS A 90 0.81 24.18 10.90
N GLU A 91 -0.15 23.70 10.13
CA GLU A 91 0.09 22.77 9.02
C GLU A 91 0.87 23.54 7.94
N GLU A 92 2.20 23.46 8.00
CA GLU A 92 2.99 23.61 6.79
C GLU A 92 2.96 22.26 6.07
N ASN A 93 2.00 22.18 5.16
CA ASN A 93 1.88 21.13 4.15
C ASN A 93 3.18 21.15 3.32
N GLN A 94 4.12 20.27 3.66
CA GLN A 94 5.22 19.93 2.76
C GLN A 94 4.64 19.04 1.68
N THR A 95 4.07 19.70 0.67
CA THR A 95 3.77 19.08 -0.61
C THR A 95 5.10 18.64 -1.20
N GLU A 96 5.37 17.34 -1.18
CA GLU A 96 6.50 16.75 -1.89
C GLU A 96 6.43 17.20 -3.34
N GLN A 97 7.50 17.87 -3.79
CA GLN A 97 7.61 18.34 -5.16
C GLN A 97 7.72 17.13 -6.09
N ILE A 98 6.61 16.83 -6.74
CA ILE A 98 6.56 15.93 -7.90
C ILE A 98 7.38 16.63 -8.99
N ASN A 99 8.57 16.10 -9.30
CA ASN A 99 9.42 16.63 -10.35
C ASN A 99 8.80 16.35 -11.72
N GLU A 100 8.01 17.30 -12.23
CA GLU A 100 7.55 17.27 -13.62
C GLU A 100 8.66 17.70 -14.58
N PRO A 101 9.01 16.88 -15.60
CA PRO A 101 9.84 17.33 -16.70
C PRO A 101 9.02 18.28 -17.58
N SER A 102 9.28 19.58 -17.43
CA SER A 102 8.67 20.61 -18.28
C SER A 102 9.12 20.44 -19.74
N THR A 103 8.22 19.95 -20.59
CA THR A 103 8.39 20.05 -22.05
C THR A 103 7.61 21.26 -22.55
N SER A 104 8.32 22.38 -22.69
CA SER A 104 7.78 23.59 -23.29
C SER A 104 7.72 23.44 -24.82
N SER A 105 6.64 22.88 -25.37
CA SER A 105 6.14 23.23 -26.71
C SER A 105 4.87 22.44 -27.03
N GLY A 106 3.75 23.14 -27.16
CA GLY A 106 2.48 22.59 -27.64
C GLY A 106 1.49 22.31 -26.53
N SER A 107 0.41 23.08 -26.52
CA SER A 107 -0.72 23.01 -25.60
C SER A 107 -1.55 21.72 -25.77
N ALA A 108 -1.03 20.59 -25.29
CA ALA A 108 -1.85 19.42 -25.01
C ALA A 108 -2.15 19.43 -23.51
N CYS A 109 -3.43 19.55 -23.14
CA CYS A 109 -3.86 19.30 -21.76
C CYS A 109 -3.43 17.88 -21.39
N PRO A 110 -2.69 17.66 -20.28
CA PRO A 110 -2.22 16.33 -19.87
C PRO A 110 -3.35 15.30 -19.85
N GLU A 111 -4.51 15.71 -19.37
CA GLU A 111 -5.75 14.93 -19.30
C GLU A 111 -6.17 14.30 -20.64
N LYS A 112 -5.98 15.00 -21.77
CA LYS A 112 -6.31 14.46 -23.10
C LYS A 112 -5.36 13.37 -23.55
N MET A 113 -4.07 13.52 -23.23
CA MET A 113 -3.04 12.53 -23.56
C MET A 113 -3.32 11.21 -22.82
N TYR A 114 -3.60 11.25 -21.52
CA TYR A 114 -3.94 10.05 -20.75
C TYR A 114 -5.24 9.39 -21.24
N ALA A 115 -6.20 10.19 -21.70
CA ALA A 115 -7.43 9.68 -22.29
C ALA A 115 -7.21 8.97 -23.63
N GLU A 116 -6.43 9.56 -24.54
CA GLU A 116 -6.10 8.97 -25.84
C GLU A 116 -5.27 7.69 -25.74
N LEU A 117 -4.44 7.58 -24.70
CA LEU A 117 -3.63 6.40 -24.41
C LEU A 117 -4.35 5.34 -23.57
N GLU A 118 -5.62 5.59 -23.18
CA GLU A 118 -6.45 4.70 -22.36
C GLU A 118 -5.85 4.42 -20.96
N VAL A 119 -5.16 5.39 -20.36
CA VAL A 119 -4.48 5.27 -19.06
C VAL A 119 -4.92 6.37 -18.07
N GLN A 120 -6.19 6.76 -18.12
CA GLN A 120 -6.77 7.81 -17.25
C GLN A 120 -6.71 7.44 -15.76
N PHE A 121 -6.71 6.14 -15.45
CA PHE A 121 -6.61 5.63 -14.09
C PHE A 121 -5.32 6.07 -13.38
N LEU A 122 -4.23 6.32 -14.12
CA LEU A 122 -2.96 6.79 -13.53
C LEU A 122 -3.07 8.17 -12.86
N THR A 123 -4.08 8.96 -13.24
CA THR A 123 -4.31 10.31 -12.71
C THR A 123 -5.52 10.38 -11.78
N ASP A 124 -6.23 9.27 -11.56
CA ASP A 124 -7.42 9.25 -10.73
C ASP A 124 -7.05 9.13 -9.24
N GLU A 125 -7.24 10.22 -8.49
CA GLU A 125 -7.00 10.24 -7.04
C GLU A 125 -7.91 9.26 -6.28
N CYS A 126 -9.07 8.92 -6.83
CA CYS A 126 -10.01 7.96 -6.25
C CYS A 126 -9.61 6.50 -6.51
N ASP A 127 -8.67 6.25 -7.42
CA ASP A 127 -8.17 4.91 -7.78
C ASP A 127 -6.78 4.63 -7.19
N THR A 128 -6.50 5.24 -6.04
CA THR A 128 -5.27 4.97 -5.26
C THR A 128 -5.54 3.93 -4.19
N VAL A 129 -4.54 3.11 -3.85
CA VAL A 129 -4.64 2.14 -2.73
C VAL A 129 -5.13 2.83 -1.45
N LEU A 130 -4.59 4.01 -1.15
CA LEU A 130 -5.00 4.82 0.00
C LEU A 130 -6.48 5.22 -0.05
N ALA A 131 -7.01 5.60 -1.23
CA ALA A 131 -8.43 5.90 -1.39
C ALA A 131 -9.31 4.67 -1.11
N TYR A 132 -8.92 3.49 -1.57
CA TYR A 132 -9.63 2.24 -1.26
C TYR A 132 -9.55 1.86 0.23
N GLU A 133 -8.38 1.99 0.85
CA GLU A 133 -8.19 1.73 2.29
C GLU A 133 -9.07 2.65 3.13
N ASN A 134 -9.08 3.95 2.82
CA ASN A 134 -9.92 4.94 3.49
C ASN A 134 -11.42 4.71 3.25
N LYS A 135 -11.80 4.22 2.06
CA LYS A 135 -13.17 3.82 1.79
C LYS A 135 -13.59 2.63 2.65
N GLY A 136 -12.71 1.65 2.81
CA GLY A 136 -12.94 0.50 3.70
C GLY A 136 -13.12 0.88 5.18
N THR A 137 -12.40 1.89 5.66
CA THR A 137 -12.54 2.38 7.05
C THR A 137 -13.74 3.29 7.24
N SER A 138 -14.04 4.17 6.29
CA SER A 138 -15.20 5.07 6.37
C SER A 138 -16.54 4.35 6.16
N ASP A 139 -16.61 3.32 5.31
CA ASP A 139 -17.79 2.45 5.21
C ASP A 139 -18.05 1.72 6.55
N GLN A 140 -16.99 1.37 7.28
CA GLN A 140 -17.06 0.79 8.62
C GLN A 140 -17.51 1.80 9.70
N GLU A 141 -17.21 3.09 9.52
CA GLU A 141 -17.71 4.17 10.40
C GLU A 141 -19.17 4.57 10.11
N THR A 142 -19.59 4.52 8.85
CA THR A 142 -20.92 4.98 8.41
C THR A 142 -22.02 3.95 8.61
N ASP A 143 -21.72 2.64 8.55
CA ASP A 143 -22.60 1.58 9.04
C ASP A 143 -22.57 1.55 10.57
N ARG A 144 -23.15 2.60 11.19
CA ARG A 144 -23.43 2.76 12.62
C ARG A 144 -22.53 1.92 13.53
N ARG A 145 -21.43 2.49 14.04
CA ARG A 145 -20.65 1.96 15.19
C ARG A 145 -21.53 1.11 16.09
N ASP A 146 -21.48 -0.21 15.90
CA ASP A 146 -22.31 -1.14 16.66
C ASP A 146 -21.75 -1.10 18.09
N PRO A 147 -22.53 -0.65 19.08
CA PRO A 147 -22.04 -0.59 20.46
C PRO A 147 -21.51 -1.95 20.95
N LEU A 148 -22.03 -3.05 20.38
CA LEU A 148 -21.51 -4.40 20.62
C LEU A 148 -20.09 -4.57 20.07
N MET A 149 -19.84 -4.17 18.82
CA MET A 149 -18.50 -4.28 18.22
C MET A 149 -17.49 -3.34 18.88
N ASP A 150 -17.89 -2.13 19.26
CA ASP A 150 -17.04 -1.22 20.05
C ASP A 150 -16.62 -1.85 21.38
N THR A 151 -17.57 -2.48 22.08
CA THR A 151 -17.30 -3.17 23.35
C THR A 151 -16.39 -4.38 23.12
N LEU A 152 -16.67 -5.20 22.10
CA LEU A 152 -15.86 -6.36 21.72
C LEU A 152 -14.43 -5.98 21.36
N ASN A 153 -14.24 -4.88 20.64
CA ASN A 153 -12.92 -4.37 20.24
C ASN A 153 -12.16 -3.71 21.41
N SER A 154 -12.87 -3.22 22.43
CA SER A 154 -12.26 -2.67 23.65
C SER A 154 -11.69 -3.76 24.59
N MET A 155 -12.16 -5.01 24.46
CA MET A 155 -11.70 -6.13 25.28
C MET A 155 -10.43 -6.76 24.70
N ASN A 156 -9.63 -7.41 25.55
CA ASN A 156 -8.50 -8.17 25.04
C ASN A 156 -8.99 -9.40 24.25
N ARG A 157 -8.18 -9.89 23.31
CA ARG A 157 -8.57 -10.99 22.41
C ARG A 157 -9.00 -12.26 23.13
N VAL A 158 -8.42 -12.57 24.30
CA VAL A 158 -8.80 -13.76 25.09
C VAL A 158 -10.21 -13.59 25.66
N GLN A 159 -10.48 -12.44 26.30
CA GLN A 159 -11.80 -12.10 26.84
C GLN A 159 -12.88 -12.05 25.75
N GLN A 160 -12.54 -11.48 24.59
CA GLN A 160 -13.46 -11.40 23.45
C GLN A 160 -13.89 -12.81 22.99
N VAL A 161 -12.94 -13.74 22.84
CA VAL A 161 -13.22 -15.12 22.42
C VAL A 161 -14.02 -15.86 23.50
N GLU A 162 -13.66 -15.73 24.76
CA GLU A 162 -14.34 -16.38 25.90
C GLU A 162 -15.81 -15.94 25.97
N LEU A 163 -16.08 -14.63 25.92
CA LEU A 163 -17.43 -14.09 25.92
C LEU A 163 -18.27 -14.62 24.74
N ILE A 164 -17.68 -14.68 23.54
CA ILE A 164 -18.38 -15.19 22.34
C ILE A 164 -18.68 -16.68 22.50
N CYS A 165 -17.73 -17.47 23.01
CA CYS A 165 -17.93 -18.89 23.27
C CYS A 165 -19.04 -19.13 24.30
N GLU A 166 -18.95 -18.48 25.46
CA GLU A 166 -19.96 -18.62 26.53
C GLU A 166 -21.36 -18.19 26.07
N TYR A 167 -21.45 -17.13 25.28
CA TYR A 167 -22.73 -16.71 24.69
C TYR A 167 -23.31 -17.78 23.75
N ASN A 168 -22.47 -18.40 22.92
CA ASN A 168 -22.92 -19.45 22.01
C ASN A 168 -23.35 -20.72 22.76
N ASP A 169 -22.64 -21.08 23.83
CA ASP A 169 -23.01 -22.20 24.69
C ASP A 169 -24.36 -21.92 25.37
N LEU A 170 -24.51 -20.74 25.99
CA LEU A 170 -25.76 -20.30 26.60
C LEU A 170 -26.91 -20.29 25.59
N LYS A 171 -26.68 -19.76 24.39
CA LYS A 171 -27.67 -19.72 23.31
C LYS A 171 -28.11 -21.13 22.92
N THR A 172 -27.17 -22.06 22.82
CA THR A 172 -27.45 -23.46 22.47
C THR A 172 -28.26 -24.13 23.57
N GLU A 173 -27.82 -24.03 24.82
CA GLU A 173 -28.51 -24.61 25.98
C GLU A 173 -29.92 -24.04 26.15
N LEU A 174 -30.09 -22.73 26.01
CA LEU A 174 -31.40 -22.08 26.09
C LEU A 174 -32.31 -22.53 24.94
N THR A 175 -31.78 -22.63 23.73
CA THR A 175 -32.54 -23.11 22.56
C THR A 175 -33.00 -24.54 22.77
N ASP A 176 -32.13 -25.42 23.26
CA ASP A 176 -32.46 -26.82 23.50
C ASP A 176 -33.46 -26.98 24.67
N TYR A 177 -33.33 -26.16 25.72
CA TYR A 177 -34.31 -26.11 26.80
C TYR A 177 -35.69 -25.70 26.30
N LEU A 178 -35.78 -24.60 25.54
CA LEU A 178 -37.05 -24.11 24.99
C LEU A 178 -37.65 -25.07 23.95
N ARG A 179 -36.81 -25.77 23.18
CA ARG A 179 -37.25 -26.76 22.20
C ARG A 179 -38.04 -27.90 22.85
N ARG A 180 -37.67 -28.33 24.06
CA ARG A 180 -38.41 -29.37 24.80
C ARG A 180 -39.88 -28.99 25.01
N PHE A 181 -40.18 -27.73 25.27
CA PHE A 181 -41.57 -27.27 25.42
C PHE A 181 -42.34 -27.23 24.10
N ALA A 182 -41.65 -27.00 22.98
CA ALA A 182 -42.25 -27.05 21.66
C ALA A 182 -42.55 -28.51 21.25
N ASP A 183 -41.68 -29.45 21.63
CA ASP A 183 -41.80 -30.87 21.28
C ASP A 183 -42.76 -31.64 22.22
N GLU A 184 -42.82 -31.28 23.51
CA GLU A 184 -43.71 -31.88 24.51
C GLU A 184 -45.12 -31.25 24.52
N GLY A 185 -45.36 -30.23 23.68
CA GLY A 185 -46.62 -29.53 23.52
C GLY A 185 -47.59 -30.20 22.53
N THR A 186 -48.01 -31.44 22.80
CA THR A 186 -49.31 -32.04 22.40
C THR A 186 -49.70 -33.17 23.34
#